data_AF-A0A7G9Z1Z7-F1
#
_entry.id   AF-A0A7G9Z1Z7-F1
#
_cell.length_a   1.000
_cell.length_b   1.000
_cell.length_c   1.000
_cell.angle_alpha   90.00
_cell.angle_beta   90.00
_cell.angle_gamma   90.00
#
_symmetry.space_group_name_H-M   'P 1'
#
loop_
_entity.id
_entity.type
_entity.pdbx_description
1 polymer ?
#
loop_
_entity_poly.entity_id
_entity_poly.type
_entity_poly.pdbx_seq_one_letter_code
_entity_poly.pdbx_strand_id
1 'polypeptide(L)'
;MSLNPFLAFLKTHSYLLRGRLHFPRNRIGEVLTMEDGQEFVIFRQVVVDPSPDHPEKPGATFIVRFRFAHGSPKQNRLFSLFPIPFIVGLPGFRSKLWTINESNGDFQGIYEWDTVPDAENYAHSFPLKLMTKRSVPGSVFYEIIPNNSIKEYVHH
;
A
#
# COMPACT_ATOMS: atom_id res chain seq x y z
N MET A 1 17.28 3.26 -6.39
CA MET A 1 16.98 4.69 -6.64
C MET A 1 16.73 5.40 -5.30
N SER A 2 16.96 6.71 -5.23
CA SER A 2 16.84 7.49 -3.98
C SER A 2 15.38 7.57 -3.48
N LEU A 3 15.16 7.24 -2.20
CA LEU A 3 13.89 7.38 -1.47
C LEU A 3 13.57 8.84 -1.12
N ASN A 4 13.76 9.77 -2.06
CA ASN A 4 13.58 11.20 -1.81
C ASN A 4 12.07 11.55 -1.80
N PRO A 5 11.50 12.00 -0.66
CA PRO A 5 10.07 12.33 -0.57
C PRO A 5 9.64 13.45 -1.51
N PHE A 6 10.52 14.41 -1.80
CA PHE A 6 10.24 15.50 -2.73
C PHE A 6 10.13 15.01 -4.18
N LEU A 7 11.04 14.13 -4.61
CA LEU A 7 10.96 13.52 -5.93
C LEU A 7 9.74 12.62 -6.07
N ALA A 8 9.42 11.84 -5.03
CA ALA A 8 8.19 11.02 -5.00
C ALA A 8 6.94 11.90 -5.12
N PHE A 9 6.90 13.02 -4.39
CA PHE A 9 5.80 13.98 -4.50
C PHE A 9 5.66 14.50 -5.93
N LEU A 10 6.72 15.01 -6.55
CA LEU A 10 6.68 15.50 -7.94
C LEU A 10 6.25 14.42 -8.93
N LYS A 11 6.76 13.19 -8.79
CA LYS A 11 6.40 12.07 -9.66
C LYS A 11 4.93 11.71 -9.53
N THR A 12 4.36 11.70 -8.32
CA THR A 12 2.93 11.48 -8.11
C THR A 12 2.08 12.54 -8.82
N HIS A 13 2.48 13.81 -8.75
CA HIS A 13 1.77 14.89 -9.45
C HIS A 13 1.86 14.72 -10.98
N SER A 14 3.00 14.25 -11.48
CA SER A 14 3.14 13.93 -12.91
C SER A 14 2.20 12.79 -13.34
N TYR A 15 1.99 11.76 -12.51
CA TYR A 15 1.03 10.70 -12.80
C TYR A 15 -0.41 11.23 -12.79
N LEU A 16 -0.75 12.09 -11.82
CA LEU A 16 -2.06 12.73 -11.77
C LEU A 16 -2.33 13.59 -13.02
N LEU A 17 -1.38 14.46 -13.39
CA LEU A 17 -1.51 15.35 -14.56
C LEU A 17 -1.57 14.58 -15.89
N ARG A 18 -0.94 13.41 -15.95
CA ARG A 18 -0.99 12.51 -17.13
C ARG A 18 -2.17 11.54 -17.10
N GLY A 19 -3.05 11.63 -16.10
CA GLY A 19 -4.22 10.74 -15.97
C GLY A 19 -3.87 9.28 -15.70
N ARG A 20 -2.67 8.99 -15.16
CA ARG A 20 -2.17 7.63 -14.89
C ARG A 20 -2.44 7.15 -13.46
N LEU A 21 -2.94 8.02 -12.57
CA LEU A 21 -3.21 7.69 -11.17
C LEU A 21 -4.71 7.52 -10.95
N HIS A 22 -5.13 6.33 -10.54
CA HIS A 22 -6.53 5.95 -10.41
C HIS A 22 -6.86 5.50 -9.00
N PHE A 23 -8.08 5.80 -8.55
CA PHE A 23 -8.66 5.32 -7.29
C PHE A 23 -9.92 4.50 -7.57
N PRO A 24 -9.77 3.27 -8.10
CA PRO A 24 -10.90 2.43 -8.46
C PRO A 24 -11.73 2.06 -7.22
N ARG A 25 -13.05 1.88 -7.44
CA ARG A 25 -14.03 1.63 -6.37
C ARG A 25 -14.70 0.26 -6.46
N ASN A 26 -14.45 -0.49 -7.52
CA ASN A 26 -15.11 -1.76 -7.82
C ASN A 26 -14.86 -2.86 -6.77
N ARG A 27 -13.76 -2.77 -6.02
CA ARG A 27 -13.41 -3.74 -4.96
C ARG A 27 -13.71 -3.26 -3.54
N ILE A 28 -14.26 -2.04 -3.39
CA ILE A 28 -14.56 -1.52 -2.05
C ILE A 28 -15.70 -2.34 -1.45
N GLY A 29 -15.52 -2.81 -0.22
CA GLY A 29 -16.46 -3.68 0.51
C GLY A 29 -16.17 -5.17 0.35
N GLU A 30 -15.27 -5.57 -0.56
CA GLU A 30 -14.82 -6.95 -0.68
C GLU A 30 -14.06 -7.38 0.59
N VAL A 31 -14.36 -8.59 1.08
CA VAL A 31 -13.72 -9.19 2.25
C VAL A 31 -12.58 -10.09 1.75
N LEU A 32 -11.40 -9.87 2.29
CA LEU A 32 -10.23 -10.71 2.05
C LEU A 32 -10.00 -11.59 3.27
N THR A 33 -10.04 -12.91 3.08
CA THR A 33 -9.65 -13.89 4.10
C THR A 33 -8.17 -14.19 3.93
N MET A 34 -7.40 -13.98 5.00
CA MET A 34 -5.95 -14.19 5.01
C MET A 34 -5.62 -15.63 5.43
N GLU A 35 -4.40 -16.09 5.17
CA GLU A 35 -3.94 -17.44 5.58
C GLU A 35 -4.04 -17.70 7.09
N ASP A 36 -3.90 -16.66 7.92
CA ASP A 36 -4.07 -16.74 9.37
C ASP A 36 -5.54 -16.68 9.83
N GLY A 37 -6.48 -16.78 8.89
CA GLY A 37 -7.92 -16.77 9.13
C GLY A 37 -8.52 -15.40 9.45
N GLN A 38 -7.72 -14.33 9.44
CA GLN A 38 -8.23 -12.98 9.67
C GLN A 38 -8.94 -12.43 8.43
N GLU A 39 -10.05 -11.74 8.66
CA GLU A 39 -10.83 -11.09 7.60
C GLU A 39 -10.57 -9.59 7.57
N PHE A 40 -10.29 -9.07 6.37
CA PHE A 40 -10.06 -7.66 6.15
C PHE A 40 -10.94 -7.12 5.03
N VAL A 41 -11.67 -6.05 5.30
CA VAL A 41 -12.55 -5.39 4.33
C VAL A 41 -11.76 -4.34 3.55
N ILE A 42 -11.79 -4.41 2.22
CA ILE A 42 -11.20 -3.38 1.36
C ILE A 42 -12.01 -2.09 1.49
N PHE A 43 -11.35 -0.99 1.85
CA PHE A 43 -11.99 0.33 1.92
C PHE A 43 -11.40 1.37 0.96
N ARG A 44 -10.25 1.06 0.33
CA ARG A 44 -9.64 1.91 -0.71
C ARG A 44 -8.70 1.10 -1.61
N GLN A 45 -8.57 1.56 -2.84
CA GLN A 45 -7.53 1.13 -3.77
C GLN A 45 -6.93 2.34 -4.50
N VAL A 46 -5.65 2.22 -4.87
CA VAL A 46 -4.97 3.15 -5.77
C VAL A 46 -4.13 2.32 -6.74
N VAL A 47 -4.11 2.74 -8.01
CA VAL A 47 -3.38 2.06 -9.08
C VAL A 47 -2.70 3.11 -9.94
N VAL A 48 -1.48 2.84 -10.37
CA VAL A 48 -0.78 3.60 -11.41
C VAL A 48 -0.76 2.78 -12.68
N ASP A 49 -1.21 3.36 -13.79
CA ASP A 49 -1.12 2.71 -15.10
C ASP A 49 0.36 2.41 -15.42
N PRO A 50 0.71 1.22 -15.92
CA PRO A 50 2.09 0.88 -16.24
C PRO A 50 2.67 1.81 -17.32
N SER A 51 3.96 2.14 -17.23
CA SER A 51 4.71 2.71 -18.37
C SER A 51 5.42 1.60 -19.13
N PRO A 52 5.94 1.86 -20.35
CA PRO A 52 6.77 0.91 -21.07
C PRO A 52 8.00 0.40 -20.29
N ASP A 53 8.45 1.15 -19.27
CA ASP A 53 9.59 0.78 -18.43
C ASP A 53 9.21 -0.17 -17.28
N HIS A 54 7.91 -0.34 -16.99
CA HIS A 54 7.45 -1.27 -15.98
C HIS A 54 7.49 -2.71 -16.52
N PRO A 55 7.90 -3.69 -15.69
CA PRO A 55 7.69 -5.10 -16.01
C PRO A 55 6.20 -5.40 -16.25
N GLU A 56 5.92 -6.38 -17.11
CA GLU A 56 4.55 -6.81 -17.43
C GLU A 56 3.79 -7.25 -16.16
N LYS A 57 4.46 -8.02 -15.29
CA LYS A 57 3.91 -8.52 -14.02
C LYS A 57 4.60 -7.87 -12.82
N PRO A 58 3.92 -7.73 -11.67
CA PRO A 58 4.57 -7.33 -10.43
C PRO A 58 5.70 -8.30 -10.05
N GLY A 59 6.84 -7.74 -9.63
CA GLY A 59 7.98 -8.53 -9.13
C GLY A 59 7.92 -8.76 -7.62
N ALA A 60 7.07 -8.04 -6.89
CA ALA A 60 6.85 -8.25 -5.47
C ALA A 60 5.50 -7.74 -4.97
N THR A 61 4.95 -8.43 -3.98
CA THR A 61 3.86 -7.94 -3.14
C THR A 61 4.38 -7.65 -1.73
N PHE A 62 4.19 -6.43 -1.26
CA PHE A 62 4.54 -6.02 0.12
C PHE A 62 3.25 -5.97 0.94
N ILE A 63 3.22 -6.66 2.08
CA ILE A 63 2.06 -6.67 2.98
C ILE A 63 2.49 -6.11 4.31
N VAL A 64 1.73 -5.17 4.86
CA VAL A 64 1.95 -4.65 6.21
C VAL A 64 0.68 -4.58 6.99
N ARG A 65 0.72 -5.08 8.23
CA ARG A 65 -0.35 -5.01 9.21
C ARG A 65 0.09 -4.14 10.38
N PHE A 66 -0.83 -3.37 10.92
CA PHE A 66 -0.57 -2.47 12.02
C PHE A 66 -1.86 -2.00 12.70
N ARG A 67 -1.73 -1.58 13.96
CA ARG A 67 -2.82 -0.96 14.72
C ARG A 67 -2.49 0.49 14.99
N PHE A 68 -3.37 1.42 14.63
CA PHE A 68 -3.16 2.82 14.99
C PHE A 68 -3.25 3.01 16.51
N ALA A 69 -2.34 3.79 17.09
CA ALA A 69 -2.34 4.09 18.53
C ALA A 69 -3.47 5.05 18.93
N HIS A 70 -3.93 5.89 18.00
CA HIS A 70 -4.91 6.93 18.26
C HIS A 70 -5.85 7.12 17.06
N GLY A 71 -6.99 7.78 17.32
CA GLY A 71 -7.99 8.12 16.33
C GLY A 71 -9.00 7.01 16.06
N SER A 72 -10.23 7.40 15.73
CA SER A 72 -11.26 6.46 15.33
C SER A 72 -10.93 5.79 13.99
N PRO A 73 -11.47 4.58 13.71
CA PRO A 73 -11.32 3.93 12.40
C PRO A 73 -11.69 4.85 11.22
N LYS A 74 -12.77 5.65 11.36
CA LYS A 74 -13.19 6.62 10.33
C LYS A 74 -12.12 7.70 10.07
N GLN A 75 -11.56 8.28 11.14
CA GLN A 75 -10.49 9.27 11.01
C GLN A 75 -9.24 8.66 10.37
N ASN A 76 -8.84 7.46 10.79
CA ASN A 76 -7.68 6.79 10.24
C ASN A 76 -7.86 6.36 8.77
N ARG A 77 -9.06 5.94 8.37
CA ARG A 77 -9.42 5.74 6.95
C ARG A 77 -9.27 7.04 6.15
N LEU A 78 -9.69 8.18 6.68
CA LEU A 78 -9.52 9.47 6.00
C LEU A 78 -8.03 9.87 5.88
N PHE A 79 -7.29 9.85 7.00
CA PHE A 79 -5.89 10.26 7.05
C PHE A 79 -4.94 9.36 6.25
N SER A 80 -5.36 8.15 5.88
CA SER A 80 -4.53 7.26 5.07
C SER A 80 -4.34 7.72 3.62
N LEU A 81 -4.99 8.81 3.18
CA LEU A 81 -4.67 9.52 1.93
C LEU A 81 -3.43 10.43 2.05
N PHE A 82 -3.15 10.98 3.23
CA PHE A 82 -2.05 11.92 3.41
C PHE A 82 -0.67 11.39 2.95
N PRO A 83 -0.27 10.15 3.25
CA PRO A 83 1.03 9.65 2.80
C PRO A 83 1.08 9.32 1.31
N ILE A 84 -0.05 9.29 0.58
CA ILE A 84 -0.10 8.75 -0.78
C ILE A 84 0.79 9.46 -1.80
N PRO A 85 0.89 10.80 -1.83
CA PRO A 85 1.82 11.49 -2.70
C PRO A 85 3.28 11.07 -2.52
N PHE A 86 3.64 10.54 -1.35
CA PHE A 86 4.99 10.09 -1.02
C PHE A 86 5.20 8.59 -1.21
N ILE A 87 4.14 7.84 -1.51
CA ILE A 87 4.17 6.40 -1.81
C ILE A 87 4.12 6.20 -3.32
N VAL A 88 3.11 6.78 -3.98
CA VAL A 88 2.80 6.55 -5.40
C VAL A 88 3.96 6.91 -6.32
N GLY A 89 4.73 7.93 -5.98
CA GLY A 89 5.86 8.38 -6.78
C GLY A 89 7.17 7.66 -6.47
N LEU A 90 7.18 6.68 -5.56
CA LEU A 90 8.37 5.86 -5.32
C LEU A 90 8.69 5.01 -6.56
N PRO A 91 9.98 4.72 -6.81
CA PRO A 91 10.38 3.78 -7.85
C PRO A 91 9.65 2.44 -7.68
N GLY A 92 9.20 1.88 -8.80
CA GLY A 92 8.55 0.58 -8.82
C GLY A 92 7.12 0.52 -8.30
N PHE A 93 6.53 1.59 -7.76
CA PHE A 93 5.15 1.53 -7.24
C PHE A 93 4.14 1.24 -8.35
N ARG A 94 3.26 0.24 -8.13
CA ARG A 94 2.19 -0.13 -9.07
C ARG A 94 0.80 0.09 -8.48
N SER A 95 0.53 -0.49 -7.32
CA SER A 95 -0.79 -0.42 -6.72
C SER A 95 -0.74 -0.55 -5.20
N LYS A 96 -1.83 -0.16 -4.55
CA LYS A 96 -2.05 -0.41 -3.13
C LYS A 96 -3.52 -0.63 -2.83
N LEU A 97 -3.80 -1.64 -2.03
CA LEU A 97 -5.05 -1.83 -1.31
C LEU A 97 -4.91 -1.38 0.14
N TRP A 98 -5.97 -0.78 0.67
CA TRP A 98 -6.14 -0.57 2.09
C TRP A 98 -7.30 -1.39 2.57
N THR A 99 -7.04 -2.13 3.62
CA THR A 99 -8.02 -3.00 4.23
C THR A 99 -8.02 -2.81 5.73
N ILE A 100 -9.12 -3.20 6.36
CA ILE A 100 -9.32 -3.08 7.80
C ILE A 100 -10.04 -4.32 8.30
N ASN A 101 -9.55 -4.88 9.40
CA ASN A 101 -10.26 -5.89 10.14
C ASN A 101 -11.21 -5.18 11.10
N GLU A 102 -12.52 -5.26 10.82
CA GLU A 102 -13.53 -4.55 11.60
C GLU A 102 -13.75 -5.16 12.98
N SER A 103 -13.32 -6.41 13.21
CA SER A 103 -13.46 -7.10 14.50
C SER A 103 -12.43 -6.64 15.53
N ASN A 104 -11.19 -6.38 15.12
CA ASN A 104 -10.08 -6.05 16.02
C ASN A 104 -9.46 -4.66 15.77
N GLY A 105 -9.87 -3.96 14.71
CA GLY A 105 -9.42 -2.61 14.38
C GLY A 105 -8.06 -2.53 13.69
N ASP A 106 -7.49 -3.67 13.27
CA ASP A 106 -6.21 -3.70 12.56
C ASP A 106 -6.35 -3.21 11.13
N PHE A 107 -5.35 -2.47 10.68
CA PHE A 107 -5.24 -2.02 9.30
C PHE A 107 -4.21 -2.87 8.58
N GLN A 108 -4.48 -3.15 7.31
CA GLN A 108 -3.54 -3.79 6.42
C GLN A 108 -3.39 -2.99 5.13
N GLY A 109 -2.15 -2.87 4.67
CA GLY A 109 -1.82 -2.35 3.35
C GLY A 109 -1.18 -3.46 2.53
N ILE A 110 -1.67 -3.67 1.33
CA ILE A 110 -1.13 -4.65 0.37
C ILE A 110 -0.70 -3.87 -0.87
N TYR A 111 0.55 -4.02 -1.31
CA TYR A 111 1.17 -3.17 -2.32
C TYR A 111 1.80 -4.04 -3.39
N GLU A 112 1.71 -3.62 -4.65
CA GLU A 112 2.46 -4.23 -5.74
C GLU A 112 3.61 -3.33 -6.15
N TRP A 113 4.76 -3.97 -6.37
CA TRP A 113 5.99 -3.33 -6.80
C TRP A 113 6.55 -4.01 -8.05
N ASP A 114 7.31 -3.25 -8.84
CA ASP A 114 8.00 -3.79 -10.03
C ASP A 114 9.05 -4.83 -9.64
N THR A 115 9.74 -4.64 -8.52
CA THR A 115 10.82 -5.53 -8.09
C THR A 115 10.82 -5.72 -6.57
N VAL A 116 11.45 -6.80 -6.09
CA VAL A 116 11.71 -7.03 -4.65
C VAL A 116 12.51 -5.87 -4.04
N PRO A 117 13.61 -5.37 -4.65
CA PRO A 117 14.31 -4.18 -4.15
C PRO A 117 13.43 -2.94 -4.00
N ASP A 118 12.46 -2.70 -4.88
CA ASP A 118 11.54 -1.56 -4.72
C ASP A 118 10.64 -1.73 -3.49
N ALA A 119 10.15 -2.94 -3.23
CA ALA A 119 9.39 -3.28 -2.02
C ALA A 119 10.25 -3.15 -0.74
N GLU A 120 11.50 -3.62 -0.76
CA GLU A 120 12.46 -3.46 0.35
C GLU A 120 12.76 -1.97 0.61
N ASN A 121 12.95 -1.19 -0.45
CA ASN A 121 13.16 0.25 -0.34
C ASN A 121 11.95 0.94 0.31
N TYR A 122 10.73 0.51 -0.01
CA TYR A 122 9.53 1.01 0.68
C TYR A 122 9.57 0.75 2.20
N ALA A 123 10.16 -0.36 2.64
CA ALA A 123 10.30 -0.69 4.06
C ALA A 123 11.09 0.38 4.84
N HIS A 124 12.00 1.09 4.17
CA HIS A 124 12.85 2.14 4.76
C HIS A 124 12.36 3.57 4.48
N SER A 125 11.21 3.70 3.80
CA SER A 125 10.68 4.97 3.33
C SER A 125 10.09 5.85 4.43
N PHE A 126 9.95 7.16 4.14
CA PHE A 126 9.27 8.11 5.03
C PHE A 126 7.82 7.69 5.36
N PRO A 127 6.98 7.26 4.39
CA PRO A 127 5.62 6.79 4.69
C PRO A 127 5.57 5.66 5.70
N LEU A 128 6.44 4.64 5.58
CA LEU A 128 6.43 3.52 6.53
C LEU A 128 6.88 4.00 7.92
N LYS A 129 7.94 4.81 8.02
CA LYS A 129 8.38 5.41 9.29
C LYS A 129 7.29 6.22 9.98
N LEU A 130 6.55 7.03 9.21
CA LEU A 130 5.42 7.81 9.72
C LEU A 130 4.28 6.89 10.22
N MET A 131 3.96 5.84 9.47
CA MET A 131 2.95 4.86 9.86
C MET A 131 3.35 4.15 11.15
N THR A 132 4.60 3.68 11.25
CA THR A 132 5.13 3.04 12.47
C THR A 132 5.04 3.96 13.67
N LYS A 133 5.41 5.23 13.52
CA LYS A 133 5.29 6.23 14.60
C LYS A 133 3.85 6.45 15.07
N ARG A 134 2.85 6.30 14.18
CA ARG A 134 1.42 6.44 14.50
C ARG A 134 0.78 5.15 15.00
N SER A 135 1.50 4.04 14.97
CA SER A 135 0.99 2.73 15.35
C SER A 135 1.26 2.43 16.82
N VAL A 136 0.48 1.51 17.39
CA VAL A 136 0.77 0.95 18.72
C VAL A 136 2.18 0.34 18.67
N PRO A 137 3.07 0.63 19.63
CA PRO A 137 4.41 0.06 19.66
C PRO A 137 4.38 -1.47 19.53
N GLY A 138 5.17 -2.03 18.61
CA GLY A 138 5.23 -3.48 18.36
C GLY A 138 4.09 -4.05 17.50
N SER A 139 3.10 -3.26 17.08
CA SER A 139 1.98 -3.76 16.26
C SER A 139 2.28 -3.83 14.76
N VAL A 140 3.37 -3.22 14.29
CA VAL A 140 3.71 -3.19 12.86
C VAL A 140 4.47 -4.45 12.48
N PHE A 141 3.88 -5.25 11.60
CA PHE A 141 4.51 -6.40 10.98
C PHE A 141 4.38 -6.28 9.46
N TYR A 142 5.44 -6.62 8.73
CA TYR A 142 5.38 -6.66 7.27
C TYR A 142 6.12 -7.88 6.72
N GLU A 143 5.72 -8.27 5.52
CA GLU A 143 6.34 -9.32 4.73
C GLU A 143 6.42 -8.90 3.25
N ILE A 144 7.33 -9.54 2.51
CA ILE A 144 7.52 -9.33 1.08
C ILE A 144 7.45 -10.69 0.39
N ILE A 145 6.51 -10.83 -0.54
CA ILE A 145 6.33 -12.04 -1.34
C ILE A 145 6.89 -11.76 -2.75
N PRO A 146 7.97 -12.44 -3.16
CA PRO A 146 8.58 -12.24 -4.48
C PRO A 146 7.72 -12.84 -5.61
N ASN A 147 7.79 -12.23 -6.79
CA ASN A 147 7.11 -12.68 -8.02
C ASN A 147 5.62 -12.96 -7.85
N ASN A 148 4.95 -12.10 -7.09
CA ASN A 148 3.55 -12.26 -6.71
C ASN A 148 2.79 -10.97 -6.93
N SER A 149 1.54 -11.10 -7.34
CA SER A 149 0.55 -10.01 -7.45
C SER A 149 -0.46 -10.06 -6.31
N ILE A 150 -1.11 -8.92 -6.06
CA ILE A 150 -2.23 -8.85 -5.10
C ILE A 150 -3.30 -9.89 -5.46
N LYS A 151 -3.58 -10.08 -6.75
CA LYS A 151 -4.58 -11.05 -7.20
C LYS A 151 -4.20 -12.47 -6.77
N GLU A 152 -2.94 -12.85 -6.91
CA GLU A 152 -2.47 -14.16 -6.47
C GLU A 152 -2.55 -14.25 -4.94
N TYR A 153 -2.01 -13.27 -4.21
CA TYR A 153 -2.02 -13.27 -2.73
C TYR A 153 -3.42 -13.41 -2.10
N VAL A 154 -4.43 -12.70 -2.63
CA VAL A 154 -5.77 -12.65 -2.02
C VAL A 154 -6.71 -13.77 -2.46
N HIS A 155 -6.30 -14.61 -3.41
CA HIS A 155 -7.05 -15.76 -3.89
C HIS A 155 -6.40 -17.10 -3.51
N HIS A 156 -5.39 -17.07 -2.64
CA HIS A 156 -4.82 -18.26 -2.00
C HIS A 156 -5.65 -18.71 -0.79
#